data_AF-A0A7H9BG75-F1
#
_entry.id   AF-A0A7H9BG75-F1
#
_cell.length_a   1.000
_cell.length_b   1.000
_cell.length_c   1.000
_cell.angle_alpha   90.00
_cell.angle_beta   90.00
_cell.angle_gamma   90.00
#
_symmetry.space_group_name_H-M   'P 1'
#
loop_
_entity.id
_entity.type
_entity.pdbx_description
1 polymer ?
#
loop_
_entity_poly.entity_id
_entity_poly.type
_entity_poly.pdbx_seq_one_letter_code
_entity_poly.pdbx_strand_id
1 'polypeptide(L)'
;MALNLVACGDKAENQAVVQNQSQSQSTDPRYQNPLLNANPEQFKQILADCGKLMFGEFAAPAEVQTKCKEDMKKRAAELGLTLTDANLSEQLVAERYKFTQRQADKK
;
A
#
# COMPACT_ATOMS: atom_id res chain seq x y z
N MET A 1 52.12 4.65 30.05
CA MET A 1 50.81 4.99 29.45
C MET A 1 51.13 5.33 27.99
N ALA A 2 51.11 4.37 27.06
CA ALA A 2 49.93 3.85 26.35
C ALA A 2 49.11 5.02 25.74
N LEU A 3 48.89 5.17 24.42
CA LEU A 3 48.82 4.22 23.31
C LEU A 3 49.31 4.86 22.00
N ASN A 4 50.08 4.11 21.19
CA ASN A 4 49.98 4.15 19.73
C ASN A 4 48.81 3.24 19.32
N LEU A 5 48.04 3.55 18.28
CA LEU A 5 47.54 2.60 17.26
C LEU A 5 46.54 3.28 16.27
N VAL A 6 46.96 3.24 15.00
CA VAL A 6 46.20 2.92 13.77
C VAL A 6 45.39 4.02 13.08
N ALA A 7 45.94 4.42 11.93
CA ALA A 7 45.23 4.95 10.77
C ALA A 7 44.47 3.82 10.02
N CYS A 8 43.18 4.07 9.75
CA CYS A 8 42.38 3.59 8.61
C CYS A 8 41.38 4.74 8.39
N GLY A 9 41.40 5.45 7.26
CA GLY A 9 40.60 5.09 6.08
C GLY A 9 39.12 5.41 6.36
N ASP A 10 38.33 6.10 5.56
CA ASP A 10 38.37 6.43 4.15
C ASP A 10 37.23 7.45 3.97
N LYS A 11 37.48 8.54 3.23
CA LYS A 11 36.52 9.21 2.35
C LYS A 11 35.12 9.56 2.92
N ALA A 12 35.01 10.81 3.37
CA ALA A 12 33.74 11.49 3.61
C ALA A 12 32.85 11.51 2.34
N GLU A 13 31.84 10.65 2.34
CA GLU A 13 30.43 11.02 2.24
C GLU A 13 30.06 12.01 1.12
N ASN A 14 29.88 11.49 -0.09
CA ASN A 14 28.97 12.08 -1.07
C ASN A 14 28.32 10.99 -1.92
N GLN A 15 27.57 10.10 -1.25
CA GLN A 15 26.55 9.33 -1.95
C GLN A 15 25.26 10.15 -1.92
N ALA A 16 24.99 10.82 -3.03
CA ALA A 16 23.64 11.16 -3.44
C ALA A 16 22.85 9.84 -3.51
N VAL A 17 22.15 9.53 -2.42
CA VAL A 17 21.15 8.46 -2.43
C VAL A 17 19.99 8.99 -3.26
N VAL A 18 20.02 8.63 -4.54
CA VAL A 18 18.82 8.52 -5.37
C VAL A 18 17.79 7.79 -4.50
N GLN A 19 16.74 8.52 -4.10
CA GLN A 19 15.61 7.98 -3.35
C GLN A 19 14.88 6.99 -4.25
N ASN A 20 15.43 5.79 -4.37
CA ASN A 20 14.68 4.63 -4.76
C ASN A 20 13.83 4.30 -3.54
N GLN A 21 12.60 4.80 -3.53
CA GLN A 21 11.59 4.47 -2.53
C GLN A 21 11.25 2.98 -2.65
N SER A 22 12.14 2.13 -2.17
CA SER A 22 11.84 0.73 -1.89
C SER A 22 10.80 0.75 -0.79
N GLN A 23 9.54 0.61 -1.17
CA GLN A 23 8.40 0.38 -0.30
C GLN A 23 8.84 -0.60 0.78
N SER A 24 8.80 -0.14 2.03
CA SER A 24 9.02 -1.00 3.18
C SER A 24 7.98 -2.12 3.14
N GLN A 25 8.37 -3.29 2.64
CA GLN A 25 7.61 -4.50 2.81
C GLN A 25 7.66 -4.81 4.31
N SER A 26 6.62 -4.38 5.01
CA SER A 26 6.43 -4.70 6.43
C SER A 26 6.49 -6.22 6.58
N THR A 27 7.51 -6.73 7.26
CA THR A 27 7.65 -8.17 7.63
C THR A 27 6.63 -8.62 8.67
N ASP A 28 5.78 -7.71 9.13
CA ASP A 28 4.71 -7.98 10.06
C ASP A 28 3.57 -8.73 9.35
N PRO A 29 3.16 -9.90 9.87
CA PRO A 29 2.16 -10.75 9.23
C PRO A 29 0.79 -10.07 9.06
N ARG A 30 0.52 -8.97 9.79
CA ARG A 30 -0.69 -8.16 9.64
C ARG A 30 -0.72 -7.34 8.36
N TYR A 31 0.41 -7.17 7.69
CA TYR A 31 0.54 -6.41 6.44
C TYR A 31 0.80 -7.31 5.23
N GLN A 32 0.56 -8.62 5.31
CA GLN A 32 0.67 -9.54 4.16
C GLN A 32 -0.45 -9.38 3.12
N ASN A 33 -1.33 -8.39 3.27
CA ASN A 33 -2.38 -8.14 2.30
C ASN A 33 -1.80 -7.62 0.97
N PRO A 34 -2.00 -8.33 -0.15
CA PRO A 34 -1.46 -7.92 -1.45
C PRO A 34 -2.00 -6.56 -1.88
N LEU A 35 -3.22 -6.21 -1.47
CA LEU A 35 -3.83 -4.92 -1.77
C LEU A 35 -3.17 -3.79 -1.00
N LEU A 36 -2.78 -4.00 0.26
CA LEU A 36 -2.08 -3.01 1.07
C LEU A 36 -0.64 -2.81 0.60
N ASN A 37 0.00 -3.88 0.15
CA ASN A 37 1.35 -3.83 -0.43
C ASN A 37 1.37 -3.31 -1.87
N ALA A 38 0.24 -3.31 -2.57
CA ALA A 38 0.15 -2.75 -3.92
C ALA A 38 0.51 -1.26 -3.93
N ASN A 39 1.14 -0.84 -5.02
CA ASN A 39 1.56 0.53 -5.25
C ASN A 39 0.33 1.46 -5.21
N PRO A 40 0.47 2.75 -4.87
CA PRO A 40 -0.67 3.66 -4.74
C PRO A 40 -1.52 3.76 -6.03
N GLU A 41 -0.91 3.65 -7.21
CA GLU A 41 -1.63 3.62 -8.48
C GLU A 41 -2.43 2.32 -8.65
N GLN A 42 -1.81 1.16 -8.40
CA GLN A 42 -2.48 -0.14 -8.43
C GLN A 42 -3.62 -0.21 -7.43
N PHE A 43 -3.42 0.27 -6.20
CA PHE A 43 -4.45 0.33 -5.17
C PHE A 43 -5.66 1.17 -5.64
N LYS A 44 -5.41 2.36 -6.19
CA LYS A 44 -6.47 3.20 -6.76
C LYS A 44 -7.16 2.55 -7.94
N GLN A 45 -6.43 1.85 -8.81
CA GLN A 45 -6.98 1.16 -9.97
C GLN A 45 -7.87 -0.03 -9.58
N ILE A 46 -7.42 -0.81 -8.60
CA ILE A 46 -8.17 -1.95 -8.07
C ILE A 46 -9.45 -1.46 -7.39
N LEU A 47 -9.36 -0.45 -6.50
CA LEU A 47 -10.53 0.09 -5.82
C LEU A 47 -11.45 0.87 -6.76
N ALA A 48 -10.92 1.72 -7.64
CA ALA A 48 -11.60 2.77 -8.39
C ALA A 48 -12.99 3.16 -7.85
N ASP A 49 -14.06 2.92 -8.61
CA ASP A 49 -15.46 3.21 -8.24
C ASP A 49 -15.94 2.37 -7.06
N CYS A 50 -15.46 1.14 -6.96
CA CYS A 50 -15.81 0.21 -5.90
C CYS A 50 -15.29 0.61 -4.52
N GLY A 51 -14.19 1.35 -4.45
CA GLY A 51 -13.67 1.89 -3.20
C GLY A 51 -14.67 2.82 -2.53
N LYS A 52 -15.38 3.65 -3.32
CA LYS A 52 -16.41 4.55 -2.80
C LYS A 52 -17.65 3.78 -2.36
N LEU A 53 -18.05 2.77 -3.13
CA LEU A 53 -19.21 1.94 -2.84
C LEU A 53 -19.01 1.02 -1.63
N MET A 54 -17.76 0.62 -1.35
CA MET A 54 -17.40 -0.23 -0.22
C MET A 54 -17.06 0.55 1.05
N PHE A 55 -16.27 1.63 0.93
CA PHE A 55 -15.65 2.33 2.06
C PHE A 55 -16.02 3.82 2.15
N GLY A 56 -16.87 4.32 1.25
CA GLY A 56 -17.39 5.67 1.29
C GLY A 56 -18.39 5.88 2.44
N GLU A 57 -18.82 7.13 2.59
CA GLU A 57 -19.75 7.55 3.64
C GLU A 57 -21.13 6.88 3.51
N PHE A 58 -21.55 6.59 2.28
CA PHE A 58 -22.74 5.82 1.96
C PHE A 58 -22.34 4.50 1.32
N ALA A 59 -22.13 3.47 2.16
CA ALA A 59 -21.85 2.13 1.68
C ALA A 59 -23.04 1.62 0.85
N ALA A 60 -22.73 1.03 -0.31
CA ALA A 60 -23.72 0.47 -1.21
C ALA A 60 -24.41 -0.76 -0.59
N PRO A 61 -25.59 -1.18 -1.07
CA PRO A 61 -26.22 -2.41 -0.61
C PRO A 61 -25.33 -3.64 -0.84
N ALA A 62 -25.53 -4.70 -0.06
CA ALA A 62 -24.67 -5.89 -0.03
C ALA A 62 -24.49 -6.57 -1.41
N GLU A 63 -25.52 -6.51 -2.27
CA GLU A 63 -25.46 -7.02 -3.65
C GLU A 63 -24.43 -6.27 -4.50
N VAL A 64 -24.39 -4.94 -4.36
CA VAL A 64 -23.44 -4.08 -5.07
C VAL A 64 -22.04 -4.26 -4.50
N GLN A 65 -21.91 -4.39 -3.17
CA GLN A 65 -20.62 -4.69 -2.54
C GLN A 65 -20.04 -6.01 -3.03
N THR A 66 -20.86 -7.07 -3.13
CA THR A 66 -20.44 -8.37 -3.65
C THR A 66 -19.90 -8.26 -5.08
N LYS A 67 -20.65 -7.60 -5.97
CA LYS A 67 -20.18 -7.33 -7.34
C LYS A 67 -18.87 -6.54 -7.35
N CYS A 68 -18.76 -5.54 -6.49
CA CYS A 68 -17.54 -4.75 -6.38
C CYS A 68 -16.35 -5.56 -5.90
N LYS A 69 -16.53 -6.45 -4.92
CA LYS A 69 -15.47 -7.35 -4.47
C LYS A 69 -14.99 -8.26 -5.60
N GLU A 70 -15.90 -8.79 -6.42
CA GLU A 70 -15.53 -9.58 -7.59
C GLU A 70 -14.77 -8.76 -8.65
N ASP A 71 -15.21 -7.55 -8.93
CA ASP A 71 -14.56 -6.65 -9.88
C ASP A 71 -13.15 -6.25 -9.41
N MET A 72 -13.00 -5.92 -8.13
CA MET A 72 -11.70 -5.65 -7.51
C MET A 72 -10.75 -6.85 -7.61
N LYS A 73 -11.25 -8.08 -7.38
CA LYS A 73 -10.45 -9.31 -7.55
C LYS A 73 -10.00 -9.51 -9.00
N LYS A 74 -10.88 -9.24 -9.97
CA LYS A 74 -10.52 -9.31 -11.41
C LYS A 74 -9.42 -8.32 -11.77
N ARG A 75 -9.59 -7.05 -11.40
CA ARG A 75 -8.59 -6.01 -11.67
C ARG A 75 -7.25 -6.31 -11.00
N ALA A 76 -7.29 -6.84 -9.78
CA ALA A 76 -6.08 -7.25 -9.09
C ALA A 76 -5.39 -8.41 -9.83
N ALA A 77 -6.16 -9.40 -10.30
CA ALA A 77 -5.62 -10.51 -11.08
C ALA A 77 -4.98 -10.03 -12.40
N GLU A 78 -5.56 -9.05 -13.08
CA GLU A 78 -4.97 -8.41 -14.27
C GLU A 78 -3.64 -7.70 -13.97
N LEU A 79 -3.47 -7.24 -12.73
CA LEU A 79 -2.22 -6.64 -12.24
C LEU A 79 -1.25 -7.68 -11.64
N GLY A 80 -1.57 -8.98 -11.73
CA GLY A 80 -0.75 -10.06 -11.18
C GLY A 80 -0.89 -10.26 -9.67
N LEU A 81 -1.94 -9.73 -9.05
CA LEU A 81 -2.21 -9.82 -7.62
C LEU A 81 -3.39 -10.75 -7.34
N THR A 82 -3.20 -11.70 -6.43
CA THR A 82 -4.28 -12.61 -6.00
C THR A 82 -4.93 -12.06 -4.73
N LEU A 83 -6.15 -11.53 -4.84
CA LEU A 83 -6.91 -11.03 -3.68
C LEU A 83 -7.98 -12.03 -3.23
N THR A 84 -8.11 -12.16 -1.91
CA THR A 84 -9.21 -12.88 -1.26
C THR A 84 -10.25 -11.91 -0.70
N ASP A 85 -11.44 -12.41 -0.37
CA ASP A 85 -12.48 -11.60 0.28
C ASP A 85 -12.02 -11.02 1.63
N ALA A 86 -11.20 -11.78 2.35
CA ALA A 86 -10.59 -11.34 3.60
C ALA A 86 -9.65 -10.14 3.38
N ASN A 87 -8.89 -10.13 2.28
CA ASN A 87 -8.03 -9.00 1.94
C ASN A 87 -8.84 -7.74 1.62
N LEU A 88 -10.01 -7.88 0.98
CA LEU A 88 -10.86 -6.74 0.63
C LEU A 88 -11.67 -6.21 1.82
N SER A 89 -12.01 -7.09 2.75
CA SER A 89 -12.79 -6.74 3.94
C SER A 89 -11.92 -6.26 5.11
N GLU A 90 -10.61 -6.15 4.91
CA GLU A 90 -9.67 -5.76 5.94
C GLU A 90 -9.81 -4.27 6.30
N GLN A 91 -9.82 -3.98 7.60
CA GLN A 91 -10.01 -2.62 8.11
C GLN A 91 -8.94 -1.64 7.58
N LEU A 92 -7.69 -2.10 7.49
CA LEU A 92 -6.57 -1.30 7.00
C LEU A 92 -6.76 -0.85 5.54
N VAL A 93 -7.48 -1.61 4.71
CA VAL A 93 -7.81 -1.22 3.33
C VAL A 93 -8.76 -0.04 3.33
N ALA A 94 -9.78 -0.07 4.19
CA ALA A 94 -10.70 1.04 4.36
C ALA A 94 -9.98 2.29 4.89
N GLU A 95 -9.07 2.14 5.86
CA GLU A 95 -8.28 3.24 6.40
C GLU A 95 -7.36 3.86 5.35
N ARG A 96 -6.63 3.04 4.59
CA ARG A 96 -5.77 3.49 3.48
C ARG A 96 -6.59 4.24 2.42
N TYR A 97 -7.78 3.74 2.08
CA TYR A 97 -8.67 4.41 1.14
C TYR A 97 -9.11 5.79 1.65
N LYS A 98 -9.61 5.86 2.89
CA LYS A 98 -10.04 7.13 3.52
C LYS A 98 -8.89 8.12 3.66
N PHE A 99 -7.68 7.64 3.96
CA PHE A 99 -6.48 8.47 4.01
C PHE A 99 -6.13 9.04 2.62
N THR A 100 -6.21 8.21 1.59
CA THR A 100 -5.94 8.62 0.19
C THR A 100 -6.94 9.68 -0.29
N GLN A 101 -8.22 9.56 0.06
CA GLN A 101 -9.23 10.58 -0.26
C GLN A 101 -8.98 11.90 0.48
N ARG A 102 -8.66 11.85 1.77
CA ARG A 102 -8.33 13.05 2.56
C ARG A 102 -7.10 13.81 2.04
N GLN A 103 -6.13 13.11 1.44
CA GLN A 103 -4.99 13.76 0.81
C GLN A 103 -5.32 14.38 -0.56
N ALA A 104 -6.29 13.83 -1.29
CA ALA A 104 -6.74 14.39 -2.57
C ALA A 104 -7.47 15.73 -2.38
N ASP A 105 -8.17 15.92 -1.27
CA ASP A 105 -8.93 17.12 -0.93
C ASP A 105 -8.08 18.32 -0.49
N LYS A 106 -6.81 18.09 -0.13
CA LYS A 106 -5.87 19.14 0.35
C LYS A 106 -5.05 19.81 -0.74
N LYS A 107 -5.37 19.59 -2.02
CA LYS A 107 -4.71 20.23 -3.17
C LYS A 107 -5.63 21.26 -3.81
#